data_AF-A0A7R8UXN9-F1
#
_entry.id   AF-A0A7R8UXN9-F1
#
_cell.length_a   1.000
_cell.length_b   1.000
_cell.length_c   1.000
_cell.angle_alpha   90.00
_cell.angle_beta   90.00
_cell.angle_gamma   90.00
#
_symmetry.space_group_name_H-M   'P 1'
#
loop_
_entity.id
_entity.type
_entity.pdbx_description
1 polymer ?
#
loop_
_entity_poly.entity_id
_entity_poly.type
_entity_poly.pdbx_seq_one_letter_code
_entity_poly.pdbx_strand_id
1 'polypeptide(L)'
;MLRENLLDDIYRWTSWSPNKDGFELAAQCAVKHLESIAEPFKFSPDNKEPLIRVALGSKIVNKCHRQMAEIAVDMILTVADLEKKDVYFEVIKIEQKVGRRKEDSALIKGVVVDKTMSHAQMPKVLRNVKLAILTCPFEPPKLKTKHKLDVTSAEDYKAPMSKKISPKWSNKGGRIVPRFEEWTSEKLGKAGLVRELAFGTAKDKMLVIEECQNSKAVTILLRSGNQIVVAEAKRSIHDALCAVRSLIRDSSIVCGGGAAEISCSLAVAKEAVKKKLRARPRRL
;
A
#
# COMPACT_ATOMS: atom_id res chain seq x y z
N MET A 1 24.22 21.31 -16.04
CA MET A 1 24.99 20.20 -16.69
C MET A 1 24.25 19.44 -17.79
N LEU A 2 23.24 18.59 -17.54
CA LEU A 2 22.54 17.90 -18.66
C LEU A 2 21.70 18.85 -19.55
N ARG A 3 21.16 19.96 -19.02
CA ARG A 3 20.43 20.95 -19.82
C ARG A 3 21.33 21.88 -20.65
N GLU A 4 22.55 22.16 -20.21
CA GLU A 4 23.42 23.17 -20.84
C GLU A 4 24.19 22.60 -22.03
N ASN A 5 24.75 21.39 -21.91
CA ASN A 5 25.44 20.75 -23.04
C ASN A 5 24.48 20.31 -24.16
N LEU A 6 23.20 20.10 -23.83
CA LEU A 6 22.17 19.80 -24.82
C LEU A 6 21.74 21.05 -25.60
N LEU A 7 21.77 22.24 -25.00
CA LEU A 7 21.32 23.47 -25.66
C LEU A 7 22.19 23.82 -26.88
N ASP A 8 23.51 23.66 -26.79
CA ASP A 8 24.42 23.95 -27.91
C ASP A 8 24.30 22.92 -29.06
N ASP A 9 24.07 21.64 -28.74
CA ASP A 9 23.82 20.61 -29.77
C ASP A 9 22.40 20.72 -30.36
N ILE A 10 21.41 21.13 -29.57
CA ILE A 10 20.04 21.43 -30.04
C ILE A 10 20.06 22.64 -30.99
N TYR A 11 20.81 23.70 -30.69
CA TYR A 11 20.89 24.90 -31.54
C TYR A 11 21.56 24.64 -32.90
N ARG A 12 22.43 23.62 -33.02
CA ARG A 12 23.00 23.20 -34.32
C ARG A 12 22.09 22.27 -35.13
N TRP A 13 21.09 21.66 -34.51
CA TRP A 13 20.15 20.73 -35.14
C TRP A 13 18.80 21.35 -35.51
N THR A 14 18.46 22.53 -34.98
CA THR A 14 17.16 23.21 -35.18
C THR A 14 16.92 23.78 -36.58
N SER A 15 17.88 23.72 -37.51
CA SER A 15 17.69 24.16 -38.90
C SER A 15 17.04 23.10 -39.82
N TRP A 16 16.73 21.91 -39.30
CA TRP A 16 16.01 20.84 -40.03
C TRP A 16 14.87 20.35 -39.11
N SER A 17 13.63 20.34 -39.60
CA SER A 17 12.36 20.17 -38.84
C SER A 17 12.28 19.00 -37.84
N PRO A 18 11.18 18.94 -37.06
CA PRO A 18 11.00 19.41 -35.69
C PRO A 18 11.52 18.42 -34.63
N ASN A 19 12.18 18.93 -33.59
CA ASN A 19 12.88 18.19 -32.53
C ASN A 19 12.13 17.03 -31.82
N LYS A 20 10.81 16.87 -31.96
CA LYS A 20 10.06 15.83 -31.24
C LYS A 20 10.37 14.42 -31.75
N ASP A 21 10.46 14.22 -33.07
CA ASP A 21 10.62 12.88 -33.64
C ASP A 21 12.02 12.29 -33.36
N GLY A 22 13.04 13.16 -33.26
CA GLY A 22 14.42 12.75 -32.95
C GLY A 22 14.57 12.17 -31.54
N PHE A 23 13.96 12.82 -30.53
CA PHE A 23 13.99 12.33 -29.15
C PHE A 23 13.18 11.05 -28.97
N GLU A 24 12.03 10.94 -29.64
CA GLU A 24 11.21 9.71 -29.62
C GLU A 24 12.01 8.51 -30.16
N LEU A 25 12.68 8.68 -31.29
CA LEU A 25 13.52 7.65 -31.89
C LEU A 25 14.73 7.28 -31.03
N ALA A 26 15.35 8.27 -30.37
CA ALA A 26 16.44 8.02 -29.43
C ALA A 26 15.97 7.25 -28.20
N ALA A 27 14.80 7.60 -27.65
CA ALA A 27 14.20 6.89 -26.53
C ALA A 27 13.86 5.44 -26.89
N GLN A 28 13.26 5.20 -28.06
CA GLN A 28 12.99 3.84 -28.54
C GLN A 28 14.27 3.00 -28.71
N CYS A 29 15.36 3.61 -29.19
CA CYS A 29 16.65 2.95 -29.30
C CYS A 29 17.20 2.58 -27.91
N ALA A 30 17.09 3.49 -26.94
CA ALA A 30 17.53 3.24 -25.56
C ALA A 30 16.72 2.12 -24.90
N VAL A 31 15.39 2.09 -25.08
CA VAL A 31 14.52 1.04 -24.52
C VAL A 31 14.88 -0.33 -25.09
N LYS A 32 15.09 -0.44 -26.41
CA LYS A 32 15.53 -1.71 -27.05
C LYS A 32 16.89 -2.18 -26.53
N HIS A 33 17.80 -1.24 -26.31
CA HIS A 33 19.10 -1.55 -25.73
C HIS A 33 18.97 -2.02 -24.28
N LEU A 34 18.12 -1.37 -23.47
CA LEU A 34 17.81 -1.81 -22.10
C LEU A 34 17.25 -3.23 -22.06
N GLU A 35 16.31 -3.56 -22.95
CA GLU A 35 15.76 -4.92 -23.07
C GLU A 35 16.85 -5.95 -23.42
N SER A 36 17.84 -5.58 -24.23
CA SER A 36 18.94 -6.47 -24.61
C SER A 36 19.97 -6.74 -23.50
N ILE A 37 20.16 -5.78 -22.58
CA ILE A 37 21.08 -5.91 -21.45
C ILE A 37 20.39 -6.42 -20.18
N ALA A 38 19.06 -6.47 -20.19
CA ALA A 38 18.27 -6.88 -19.04
C ALA A 38 18.48 -8.36 -18.75
N GLU A 39 18.73 -8.67 -17.48
CA GLU A 39 18.91 -10.03 -17.00
C GLU A 39 17.65 -10.50 -16.25
N PRO A 40 17.25 -11.78 -16.39
CA PRO A 40 16.11 -12.31 -15.65
C PRO A 40 16.46 -12.47 -14.16
N PHE A 41 15.71 -11.78 -13.32
CA PHE A 41 15.76 -11.89 -11.87
C PHE A 41 14.98 -13.11 -11.38
N LYS A 42 15.71 -14.16 -10.99
CA LYS A 42 15.12 -15.36 -10.40
C LYS A 42 14.86 -15.12 -8.91
N PHE A 43 13.59 -15.11 -8.52
CA PHE A 43 13.20 -15.17 -7.11
C PHE A 43 12.26 -16.34 -6.88
N SER A 44 12.40 -17.00 -5.73
CA SER A 44 11.47 -18.01 -5.25
C SER A 44 10.79 -17.49 -3.98
N PRO A 45 9.54 -17.90 -3.68
CA PRO A 45 8.88 -17.53 -2.43
C PRO A 45 9.66 -18.00 -1.18
N ASP A 46 10.47 -19.05 -1.30
CA ASP A 46 11.32 -19.57 -0.24
C ASP A 46 12.58 -18.72 0.00
N ASN A 47 13.15 -18.12 -1.05
CA ASN A 47 14.35 -17.30 -0.95
C ASN A 47 14.04 -15.81 -1.09
N LYS A 48 13.82 -15.15 0.06
CA LYS A 48 13.50 -13.72 0.14
C LYS A 48 14.73 -12.80 0.10
N GLU A 49 15.93 -13.34 0.29
CA GLU A 49 17.17 -12.54 0.41
C GLU A 49 17.45 -11.64 -0.81
N PRO A 50 17.24 -12.09 -2.07
CA PRO A 50 17.41 -11.22 -3.23
C PRO A 50 16.44 -10.03 -3.22
N LEU A 51 15.17 -10.25 -2.83
CA LEU A 51 14.16 -9.19 -2.75
C LEU A 51 14.48 -8.20 -1.62
N ILE A 52 14.96 -8.70 -0.49
CA ILE A 52 15.40 -7.86 0.64
C ILE A 52 16.53 -6.94 0.18
N ARG A 53 17.54 -7.47 -0.52
CA ARG A 53 18.67 -6.67 -1.04
C ARG A 53 18.23 -5.54 -1.96
N VAL A 54 17.23 -5.75 -2.82
CA VAL A 54 16.70 -4.69 -3.68
C VAL A 54 15.90 -3.67 -2.88
N ALA A 55 15.15 -4.11 -1.88
CA ALA A 55 14.40 -3.22 -0.98
C ALA A 55 15.32 -2.37 -0.06
N LEU A 56 16.55 -2.82 0.20
CA LEU A 56 17.59 -2.10 0.94
C LEU A 56 18.19 -0.95 0.09
N GLY A 57 17.37 0.05 -0.21
CA GLY A 57 17.82 1.29 -0.88
C GLY A 57 18.56 2.26 0.05
N SER A 58 19.13 3.32 -0.54
CA SER A 58 19.99 4.33 0.10
C SER A 58 19.28 5.34 1.04
N LYS A 59 18.32 4.89 1.86
CA LYS A 59 17.48 5.78 2.66
C LYS A 59 17.97 5.95 4.10
N ILE A 60 17.53 7.06 4.71
CA ILE A 60 18.02 7.69 5.95
C ILE A 60 17.87 6.82 7.23
N VAL A 61 17.26 5.63 7.17
CA VAL A 61 17.10 4.73 8.32
C VAL A 61 18.26 3.73 8.44
N ASN A 62 19.48 4.24 8.64
CA ASN A 62 20.71 3.45 8.53
C ASN A 62 20.77 2.22 9.49
N LYS A 63 20.22 2.33 10.72
CA LYS A 63 20.32 1.24 11.72
C LYS A 63 19.33 0.07 11.54
N CYS A 64 18.13 0.30 10.99
CA CYS A 64 17.05 -0.70 10.96
C CYS A 64 16.55 -1.00 9.54
N HIS A 65 17.36 -0.69 8.51
CA HIS A 65 17.01 -0.86 7.10
C HIS A 65 16.63 -2.31 6.78
N ARG A 66 17.40 -3.29 7.28
CA ARG A 66 17.15 -4.72 7.04
C ARG A 66 15.78 -5.19 7.54
N GLN A 67 15.44 -4.87 8.78
CA GLN A 67 14.14 -5.22 9.37
C GLN A 67 12.97 -4.60 8.58
N MET A 68 13.10 -3.35 8.13
CA MET A 68 12.07 -2.69 7.33
C MET A 68 11.92 -3.32 5.93
N ALA A 69 13.02 -3.72 5.31
CA ALA A 69 12.99 -4.41 4.03
C ALA A 69 12.36 -5.80 4.15
N GLU A 70 12.72 -6.56 5.18
CA GLU A 70 12.10 -7.86 5.49
C GLU A 70 10.58 -7.71 5.67
N ILE A 71 10.15 -6.72 6.45
CA ILE A 71 8.72 -6.41 6.63
C ILE A 71 8.04 -6.05 5.31
N ALA A 72 8.66 -5.24 4.46
CA ALA A 72 8.08 -4.82 3.18
C ALA A 72 7.97 -6.00 2.19
N VAL A 73 8.97 -6.87 2.13
CA VAL A 73 8.96 -8.07 1.29
C VAL A 73 7.90 -9.06 1.77
N ASP A 74 7.84 -9.32 3.07
CA ASP A 74 6.83 -10.19 3.67
C ASP A 74 5.40 -9.68 3.46
N MET A 75 5.20 -8.36 3.56
CA MET A 75 3.93 -7.71 3.29
C MET A 75 3.48 -7.96 1.84
N ILE A 76 4.38 -7.76 0.87
CA ILE A 76 4.04 -7.92 -0.54
C ILE A 76 3.81 -9.38 -0.88
N LEU A 77 4.65 -10.32 -0.40
CA LEU A 77 4.45 -11.74 -0.66
C LEU A 77 3.12 -12.27 -0.12
N THR A 78 2.60 -11.65 0.96
CA THR A 78 1.27 -12.00 1.50
C THR A 78 0.12 -11.49 0.62
N VAL A 79 0.32 -10.37 -0.09
CA VAL A 79 -0.72 -9.71 -0.91
C VAL A 79 -0.65 -10.11 -2.38
N ALA A 80 0.55 -10.45 -2.86
CA ALA A 80 0.83 -10.67 -4.27
C ALA A 80 0.15 -11.93 -4.81
N ASP A 81 -0.48 -11.77 -5.97
CA ASP A 81 -1.00 -12.89 -6.76
C ASP A 81 0.04 -13.25 -7.82
N LEU A 82 0.83 -14.30 -7.56
CA LEU A 82 1.96 -14.70 -8.42
C LEU A 82 1.53 -15.12 -9.83
N GLU A 83 0.32 -15.66 -9.98
CA GLU A 83 -0.23 -16.04 -11.30
C GLU A 83 -0.51 -14.82 -12.18
N LYS A 84 -1.07 -13.75 -11.59
CA LYS A 84 -1.42 -12.52 -12.30
C LYS A 84 -0.27 -11.51 -12.35
N LYS A 85 0.82 -11.77 -11.61
CA LYS A 85 1.96 -10.86 -11.46
C LYS A 85 1.52 -9.44 -11.08
N ASP A 86 0.52 -9.31 -10.21
CA ASP A 86 0.05 -8.01 -9.76
C ASP A 86 -0.08 -7.93 -8.24
N VAL A 87 0.04 -6.70 -7.73
CA VAL A 87 0.00 -6.37 -6.31
C VAL A 87 -0.97 -5.21 -6.11
N TYR A 88 -1.98 -5.45 -5.28
CA TYR A 88 -3.02 -4.48 -4.95
C TYR A 88 -2.63 -3.67 -3.70
N PHE A 89 -2.24 -2.41 -3.88
CA PHE A 89 -1.87 -1.52 -2.77
C PHE A 89 -3.05 -1.12 -1.87
N GLU A 90 -4.29 -1.19 -2.34
CA GLU A 90 -5.48 -0.85 -1.55
C GLU A 90 -5.65 -1.74 -0.32
N VAL A 91 -5.09 -2.94 -0.38
CA VAL A 91 -5.14 -3.97 0.66
C VAL A 91 -4.05 -3.74 1.72
N ILE A 92 -3.06 -2.88 1.42
CA ILE A 92 -1.93 -2.54 2.26
C ILE A 92 -2.24 -1.25 3.03
N LYS A 93 -2.22 -1.32 4.36
CA LYS A 93 -2.34 -0.15 5.23
C LYS A 93 -1.02 0.14 5.93
N ILE A 94 -0.62 1.41 5.99
CA ILE A 94 0.56 1.83 6.76
C ILE A 94 0.10 2.80 7.84
N GLU A 95 0.09 2.32 9.08
CA GLU A 95 -0.25 3.11 10.26
C GLU A 95 0.99 3.66 10.91
N GLN A 96 0.94 4.95 11.25
CA GLN A 96 2.07 5.67 11.81
C GLN A 96 1.73 6.18 13.21
N LYS A 97 2.56 5.83 14.20
CA LYS A 97 2.43 6.36 15.55
C LYS A 97 3.77 6.79 16.13
N VAL A 98 3.72 7.88 16.88
CA VAL A 98 4.88 8.44 17.56
C VAL A 98 5.12 7.69 18.87
N GLY A 99 6.39 7.59 19.25
CA GLY A 99 6.85 7.00 20.49
C GLY A 99 7.41 5.59 20.31
N ARG A 100 8.17 5.15 21.31
CA ARG A 100 9.00 3.93 21.26
C ARG A 100 10.14 4.01 20.24
N ARG A 101 10.96 2.96 20.17
CA ARG A 101 12.09 2.90 19.25
C ARG A 101 11.62 2.42 17.87
N LYS A 102 12.50 2.53 16.86
CA LYS A 102 12.14 2.19 15.46
C LYS A 102 11.99 0.68 15.27
N GLU A 103 12.75 -0.07 16.05
CA GLU A 103 12.83 -1.52 16.10
C GLU A 103 11.50 -2.15 16.56
N ASP A 104 10.66 -1.40 17.29
CA ASP A 104 9.33 -1.83 17.74
C ASP A 104 8.26 -1.78 16.61
N SER A 105 8.65 -1.43 15.38
CA SER A 105 7.76 -1.46 14.22
C SER A 105 7.53 -2.91 13.77
N ALA A 106 6.28 -3.27 13.51
CA ALA A 106 5.90 -4.66 13.21
C ALA A 106 4.89 -4.75 12.06
N LEU A 107 4.99 -5.86 11.32
CA LEU A 107 3.97 -6.29 10.37
C LEU A 107 2.83 -6.98 11.11
N ILE A 108 1.61 -6.50 10.90
CA ILE A 108 0.40 -7.10 11.44
C ILE A 108 -0.37 -7.71 10.27
N LYS A 109 -0.57 -9.04 10.33
CA LYS A 109 -1.39 -9.79 9.37
C LYS A 109 -2.88 -9.58 9.68
N GLY A 110 -3.36 -8.41 9.30
CA GLY A 110 -4.73 -7.98 9.51
C GLY A 110 -4.87 -6.47 9.43
N VAL A 111 -5.84 -5.93 10.17
CA VAL A 111 -6.22 -4.52 10.10
C VAL A 111 -6.00 -3.84 11.44
N VAL A 112 -5.29 -2.72 11.42
CA VAL A 112 -5.20 -1.80 12.57
C VAL A 112 -6.19 -0.66 12.39
N VAL A 113 -6.93 -0.37 13.45
CA VAL A 113 -7.90 0.71 13.51
C VAL A 113 -7.52 1.64 14.65
N ASP A 114 -7.40 2.93 14.35
CA ASP A 114 -7.15 3.98 15.35
C ASP A 114 -8.43 4.30 16.13
N LYS A 115 -8.91 3.31 16.89
CA LYS A 115 -10.07 3.39 17.78
C LYS A 115 -9.77 2.61 19.04
N THR A 116 -10.34 3.09 20.14
CA THR A 116 -10.34 2.41 21.43
C THR A 116 -11.61 1.59 21.60
N MET A 117 -11.61 0.65 22.55
CA MET A 117 -12.86 0.01 22.98
C MET A 117 -13.83 1.07 23.54
N SER A 118 -15.12 0.93 23.27
CA SER A 118 -16.12 1.95 23.60
C SER A 118 -16.35 2.13 25.10
N HIS A 119 -16.26 1.05 25.87
CA HIS A 119 -16.50 1.07 27.32
C HIS A 119 -15.32 0.45 28.08
N ALA A 120 -14.95 0.99 29.23
CA ALA A 120 -13.80 0.53 30.01
C ALA A 120 -13.97 -0.91 30.56
N GLN A 121 -15.21 -1.33 30.80
CA GLN A 121 -15.56 -2.69 31.21
C GLN A 121 -15.52 -3.71 30.06
N MET A 122 -15.37 -3.26 28.81
CA MET A 122 -15.25 -4.16 27.67
C MET A 122 -13.90 -4.90 27.72
N PRO A 123 -13.85 -6.22 27.45
CA PRO A 123 -12.60 -6.97 27.45
C PRO A 123 -11.62 -6.42 26.41
N LYS A 124 -10.37 -6.22 26.83
CA LYS A 124 -9.29 -5.67 25.98
C LYS A 124 -8.73 -6.68 24.98
N VAL A 125 -8.90 -7.96 25.26
CA VAL A 125 -8.45 -9.07 24.40
C VAL A 125 -9.63 -10.01 24.19
N LEU A 126 -9.91 -10.29 22.93
CA LEU A 126 -11.03 -11.06 22.45
C LEU A 126 -10.50 -12.10 21.46
N ARG A 127 -10.80 -13.38 21.70
CA ARG A 127 -10.39 -14.50 20.84
C ARG A 127 -11.59 -15.09 20.11
N ASN A 128 -11.40 -15.53 18.87
CA ASN A 128 -12.41 -16.18 18.03
C ASN A 128 -13.74 -15.40 17.96
N VAL A 129 -13.65 -14.12 17.58
CA VAL A 129 -14.81 -13.23 17.57
C VAL A 129 -15.44 -13.08 16.19
N LYS A 130 -16.74 -12.85 16.21
CA LYS A 130 -17.52 -12.43 15.05
C LYS A 130 -17.59 -10.90 15.04
N LEU A 131 -17.24 -10.28 13.92
CA LEU A 131 -17.18 -8.84 13.74
C LEU A 131 -18.30 -8.38 12.81
N ALA A 132 -19.01 -7.33 13.20
CA ALA A 132 -20.02 -6.68 12.35
C ALA A 132 -19.50 -5.30 11.90
N ILE A 133 -19.67 -4.98 10.61
CA ILE A 133 -19.41 -3.64 10.08
C ILE A 133 -20.76 -2.96 9.86
N LEU A 134 -21.00 -1.90 10.61
CA LEU A 134 -22.28 -1.20 10.66
C LEU A 134 -22.09 0.25 10.25
N THR A 135 -22.97 0.73 9.39
CA THR A 135 -23.04 2.16 9.04
C THR A 135 -24.19 2.88 9.72
N CYS A 136 -25.04 2.16 10.46
CA CYS A 136 -26.14 2.71 11.23
C CYS A 136 -25.69 3.23 12.62
N PRO A 137 -26.16 4.40 13.07
CA PRO A 137 -25.90 4.89 14.41
C PRO A 137 -26.68 4.08 15.45
N PHE A 138 -26.08 3.79 16.61
CA PHE A 138 -26.73 3.14 17.76
C PHE A 138 -27.65 4.08 18.56
N GLU A 139 -28.09 5.18 17.97
CA GLU A 139 -29.02 6.12 18.58
C GLU A 139 -30.46 5.73 18.24
N PRO A 140 -31.43 6.02 19.13
CA PRO A 140 -32.84 5.89 18.78
C PRO A 140 -33.12 6.70 17.51
N PRO A 141 -33.91 6.16 16.56
CA PRO A 141 -34.09 6.78 15.25
C PRO A 141 -34.75 8.15 15.41
N LYS A 142 -33.98 9.20 15.12
CA LYS A 142 -34.51 10.57 15.07
C LYS A 142 -35.48 10.65 13.90
N LEU A 143 -36.75 10.91 14.19
CA LEU A 143 -37.77 11.20 13.19
C LEU A 143 -37.29 12.41 12.37
N LYS A 144 -37.19 12.24 11.03
CA LYS A 144 -36.76 13.34 10.14
C LYS A 144 -37.80 14.47 10.06
N THR A 145 -39.05 14.18 10.41
CA THR A 145 -40.15 15.14 10.52
C THR A 145 -40.33 15.60 11.96
N LYS A 146 -40.69 16.89 12.15
CA LYS A 146 -41.03 17.47 13.46
C LYS A 146 -42.37 16.90 13.94
N HIS A 147 -42.36 15.69 14.51
CA HIS A 147 -43.50 15.19 15.28
C HIS A 147 -43.28 15.54 16.75
N LYS A 148 -44.18 16.35 17.31
CA LYS A 148 -44.35 16.42 18.76
C LYS A 148 -44.98 15.10 19.19
N LEU A 149 -44.27 14.34 20.02
CA LEU A 149 -44.84 13.18 20.71
C LEU A 149 -45.72 13.72 21.83
N ASP A 150 -47.01 13.90 21.57
CA ASP A 150 -47.98 14.23 22.60
C ASP A 150 -48.32 12.92 23.33
N VAL A 151 -47.85 12.78 24.57
CA VAL A 151 -48.10 11.59 25.40
C VAL A 151 -49.28 11.87 26.32
N THR A 152 -50.43 11.25 26.04
CA THR A 152 -51.68 11.44 26.81
C THR A 152 -51.99 10.29 27.78
N SER A 153 -51.34 9.13 27.68
CA SER A 153 -51.61 7.97 28.56
C SER A 153 -50.34 7.34 29.16
N ALA A 154 -50.47 6.73 30.35
CA ALA A 154 -49.40 6.02 31.05
C ALA A 154 -48.94 4.73 30.33
N GLU A 155 -49.77 4.17 29.45
CA GLU A 155 -49.45 2.98 28.66
C GLU A 155 -48.50 3.29 27.49
N ASP A 156 -48.59 4.50 26.93
CA ASP A 156 -47.73 4.98 25.85
C ASP A 156 -46.28 5.21 26.31
N TYR A 157 -46.05 5.39 27.62
CA TYR A 157 -44.70 5.44 28.20
C TYR A 157 -43.99 4.07 28.18
N LYS A 158 -44.73 2.95 28.20
CA LYS A 158 -44.15 1.59 28.25
C LYS A 158 -43.84 1.03 26.86
N ALA A 159 -44.57 1.45 25.84
CA ALA A 159 -44.43 0.98 24.46
C ALA A 159 -43.04 1.25 23.80
N PRO A 160 -42.36 2.41 24.00
CA PRO A 160 -41.03 2.62 23.42
C PRO A 160 -39.93 1.81 24.11
N MET A 161 -40.13 1.34 25.35
CA MET A 161 -39.11 0.59 26.09
C MET A 161 -39.01 -0.90 25.73
N SER A 162 -40.04 -1.51 25.12
CA SER A 162 -40.18 -2.97 25.09
C SER A 162 -40.07 -3.64 23.72
N LYS A 163 -39.75 -2.92 22.64
CA LYS A 163 -39.57 -3.54 21.30
C LYS A 163 -38.32 -4.43 21.26
N LYS A 164 -38.49 -5.72 21.50
CA LYS A 164 -37.49 -6.77 21.24
C LYS A 164 -37.51 -7.14 19.75
N ILE A 165 -36.37 -7.02 19.10
CA ILE A 165 -36.16 -7.44 17.70
C ILE A 165 -35.90 -8.95 17.69
N SER A 166 -36.67 -9.70 16.90
CA SER A 166 -36.49 -11.15 16.71
C SER A 166 -35.45 -11.44 15.61
N PRO A 167 -34.51 -12.39 15.80
CA PRO A 167 -33.47 -12.65 14.80
C PRO A 167 -33.86 -13.77 13.82
N LYS A 168 -33.72 -13.52 12.52
CA LYS A 168 -33.69 -14.56 11.46
C LYS A 168 -32.26 -14.68 10.93
N TRP A 169 -31.78 -15.90 10.72
CA TRP A 169 -30.37 -16.21 10.43
C TRP A 169 -30.22 -16.97 9.11
N SER A 170 -29.17 -16.66 8.34
CA SER A 170 -28.65 -17.44 7.21
C SER A 170 -27.11 -17.41 7.28
N ASN A 171 -26.34 -18.12 6.42
CA ASN A 171 -24.85 -18.23 6.45
C ASN A 171 -24.02 -17.90 5.14
N LYS A 172 -23.45 -16.68 4.93
CA LYS A 172 -22.31 -16.29 4.02
C LYS A 172 -21.64 -14.91 4.28
N GLY A 173 -20.34 -14.90 4.61
CA GLY A 173 -19.34 -13.82 4.40
C GLY A 173 -19.63 -12.34 4.77
N GLY A 174 -18.74 -11.72 5.55
CA GLY A 174 -18.84 -10.35 6.06
C GLY A 174 -19.19 -9.27 5.03
N ARG A 175 -20.28 -8.52 5.26
CA ARG A 175 -20.76 -7.42 4.40
C ARG A 175 -21.09 -6.21 5.26
N ILE A 176 -20.99 -5.02 4.67
CA ILE A 176 -21.43 -3.78 5.32
C ILE A 176 -22.95 -3.83 5.49
N VAL A 177 -23.45 -3.65 6.71
CA VAL A 177 -24.88 -3.67 7.01
C VAL A 177 -25.39 -2.23 7.21
N PRO A 178 -26.31 -1.75 6.37
CA PRO A 178 -26.82 -0.37 6.46
C PRO A 178 -27.94 -0.18 7.48
N ARG A 179 -28.70 -1.24 7.80
CA ARG A 179 -29.90 -1.16 8.66
C ARG A 179 -29.93 -2.29 9.69
N PHE A 180 -30.41 -1.99 10.89
CA PHE A 180 -30.51 -2.95 12.01
C PHE A 180 -31.37 -4.18 11.71
N GLU A 181 -32.37 -4.04 10.84
CA GLU A 181 -33.29 -5.13 10.49
C GLU A 181 -32.65 -6.18 9.57
N GLU A 182 -31.53 -5.86 8.92
CA GLU A 182 -30.90 -6.73 7.91
C GLU A 182 -29.78 -7.62 8.47
N TRP A 183 -29.75 -7.83 9.79
CA TRP A 183 -28.67 -8.56 10.46
C TRP A 183 -28.86 -10.06 10.32
N THR A 184 -27.83 -10.72 9.79
CA THR A 184 -27.74 -12.19 9.71
C THR A 184 -26.32 -12.62 10.09
N SER A 185 -26.16 -13.84 10.61
CA SER A 185 -24.82 -14.40 10.92
C SER A 185 -23.90 -14.47 9.70
N GLU A 186 -24.47 -14.43 8.50
CA GLU A 186 -23.78 -14.29 7.21
C GLU A 186 -22.83 -13.12 7.19
N LYS A 187 -23.37 -11.96 7.53
CA LYS A 187 -22.72 -10.67 7.31
C LYS A 187 -21.68 -10.39 8.38
N LEU A 188 -21.46 -11.31 9.31
CA LEU A 188 -20.43 -11.23 10.33
C LEU A 188 -19.10 -11.75 9.76
N GLY A 189 -18.07 -10.92 9.84
CA GLY A 189 -16.68 -11.36 9.66
C GLY A 189 -16.23 -12.24 10.83
N LYS A 190 -15.23 -13.07 10.62
CA LYS A 190 -14.58 -13.86 11.67
C LYS A 190 -13.15 -13.39 11.85
N ALA A 191 -12.73 -13.15 13.09
CA ALA A 191 -11.36 -12.81 13.45
C ALA A 191 -10.87 -13.70 14.60
N GLY A 192 -9.65 -14.22 14.45
CA GLY A 192 -9.01 -15.07 15.46
C GLY A 192 -8.65 -14.28 16.72
N LEU A 193 -8.09 -13.07 16.57
CA LEU A 193 -7.68 -12.26 17.71
C LEU A 193 -7.98 -10.78 17.50
N VAL A 194 -8.67 -10.18 18.46
CA VAL A 194 -8.88 -8.74 18.56
C VAL A 194 -8.29 -8.27 19.87
N ARG A 195 -7.30 -7.38 19.81
CA ARG A 195 -6.67 -6.81 21.01
C ARG A 195 -6.53 -5.30 20.92
N GLU A 196 -6.77 -4.63 22.04
CA GLU A 196 -6.42 -3.23 22.21
C GLU A 196 -4.93 -3.15 22.60
N LEU A 197 -4.10 -2.61 21.71
CA LEU A 197 -2.70 -2.30 22.01
C LEU A 197 -2.65 -0.91 22.66
N ALA A 198 -2.17 -0.86 23.90
CA ALA A 198 -1.85 0.39 24.59
C ALA A 198 -0.39 0.76 24.34
N PHE A 199 -0.13 2.00 23.93
CA PHE A 199 1.22 2.44 23.59
C PHE A 199 1.77 3.39 24.67
N GLY A 200 2.55 2.83 25.59
CA GLY A 200 3.27 3.62 26.61
C GLY A 200 2.36 4.22 27.69
N THR A 201 2.70 5.42 28.18
CA THR A 201 1.97 6.19 29.21
C THR A 201 0.90 7.12 28.64
N ALA A 202 0.88 7.35 27.33
CA ALA A 202 -0.15 8.15 26.67
C ALA A 202 -1.45 7.35 26.52
N LYS A 203 -2.61 8.04 26.50
CA LYS A 203 -3.94 7.45 26.24
C LYS A 203 -4.11 6.92 24.80
N ASP A 204 -3.04 6.81 24.04
CA ASP A 204 -3.05 6.31 22.66
C ASP A 204 -3.17 4.79 22.68
N LYS A 205 -4.35 4.31 22.29
CA LYS A 205 -4.62 2.90 22.09
C LYS A 205 -5.14 2.66 20.69
N MET A 206 -4.76 1.53 20.11
CA MET A 206 -5.28 1.11 18.82
C MET A 206 -5.84 -0.29 18.91
N LEU A 207 -6.89 -0.53 18.15
CA LEU A 207 -7.45 -1.85 17.99
C LEU A 207 -6.69 -2.59 16.89
N VAL A 208 -6.16 -3.74 17.23
CA VAL A 208 -5.51 -4.64 16.29
C VAL A 208 -6.38 -5.87 16.12
N ILE A 209 -6.71 -6.16 14.87
CA ILE A 209 -7.48 -7.32 14.46
C ILE A 209 -6.55 -8.21 13.64
N GLU A 210 -6.24 -9.38 14.17
CA GLU A 210 -5.37 -10.39 13.56
C GLU A 210 -6.19 -11.62 13.17
N GLU A 211 -5.69 -12.38 12.18
CA GLU A 211 -6.26 -13.67 11.75
C GLU A 211 -7.71 -13.56 11.28
N CYS A 212 -7.99 -12.61 10.40
CA CYS A 212 -9.29 -12.52 9.73
C CYS A 212 -9.43 -13.59 8.65
N GLN A 213 -10.59 -14.26 8.63
CA GLN A 213 -10.88 -15.26 7.60
C GLN A 213 -11.01 -14.57 6.24
N ASN A 214 -10.18 -14.98 5.27
CA ASN A 214 -10.15 -14.45 3.90
C ASN A 214 -9.61 -13.01 3.74
N SER A 215 -8.83 -12.48 4.69
CA SER A 215 -8.18 -11.18 4.49
C SER A 215 -6.79 -11.33 3.90
N LYS A 216 -6.59 -10.85 2.67
CA LYS A 216 -5.26 -10.49 2.16
C LYS A 216 -4.75 -9.17 2.77
N ALA A 217 -5.59 -8.48 3.56
CA ALA A 217 -5.27 -7.20 4.19
C ALA A 217 -4.14 -7.32 5.21
N VAL A 218 -3.14 -6.46 5.05
CA VAL A 218 -1.95 -6.39 5.88
C VAL A 218 -1.71 -4.95 6.29
N THR A 219 -1.35 -4.75 7.55
CA THR A 219 -1.07 -3.43 8.09
C THR A 219 0.33 -3.40 8.69
N ILE A 220 1.15 -2.42 8.30
CA ILE A 220 2.41 -2.15 9.00
C ILE A 220 2.14 -1.08 10.05
N LEU A 221 2.57 -1.34 11.29
CA LEU A 221 2.60 -0.34 12.35
C LEU A 221 4.02 0.24 12.46
N LEU A 222 4.17 1.51 12.11
CA LEU A 222 5.42 2.25 12.23
C LEU A 222 5.49 3.01 13.54
N ARG A 223 6.60 2.82 14.26
CA ARG A 223 6.91 3.44 15.54
C ARG A 223 8.24 4.17 15.45
N SER A 224 8.33 5.36 16.02
CA SER A 224 9.60 6.07 16.22
C SER A 224 9.40 7.23 17.20
N GLY A 225 10.44 7.60 17.94
CA GLY A 225 10.41 8.68 18.92
C GLY A 225 10.17 10.08 18.35
N ASN A 226 10.39 10.29 17.05
CA ASN A 226 10.22 11.59 16.39
C ASN A 226 9.30 11.47 15.17
N GLN A 227 8.32 12.36 15.06
CA GLN A 227 7.37 12.45 13.94
C GLN A 227 8.04 12.54 12.57
N ILE A 228 9.10 13.34 12.44
CA ILE A 228 9.84 13.52 11.17
C ILE A 228 10.38 12.17 10.70
N VAL A 229 10.90 11.38 11.64
CA VAL A 229 11.47 10.07 11.35
C VAL A 229 10.39 9.05 11.01
N VAL A 230 9.20 9.13 11.64
CA VAL A 230 8.07 8.27 11.28
C VAL A 230 7.59 8.57 9.85
N ALA A 231 7.46 9.85 9.49
CA ALA A 231 7.06 10.26 8.14
C ALA A 231 8.08 9.80 7.09
N GLU A 232 9.37 9.95 7.39
CA GLU A 232 10.44 9.45 6.51
C GLU A 232 10.47 7.93 6.41
N ALA A 233 10.18 7.21 7.50
CA ALA A 233 10.06 5.75 7.49
C ALA A 233 8.86 5.27 6.64
N LYS A 234 7.73 5.96 6.71
CA LYS A 234 6.56 5.69 5.86
C LYS A 234 6.90 5.85 4.37
N ARG A 235 7.58 6.95 4.01
CA ARG A 235 8.09 7.16 2.65
C ARG A 235 9.14 6.12 2.26
N SER A 236 9.96 5.70 3.23
CA SER A 236 10.99 4.68 3.03
C SER A 236 10.38 3.34 2.60
N ILE A 237 9.39 2.88 3.36
CA ILE A 237 8.66 1.64 3.09
C ILE A 237 7.87 1.73 1.81
N HIS A 238 7.21 2.85 1.53
CA HIS A 238 6.46 3.01 0.28
C HIS A 238 7.32 2.74 -0.96
N ASP A 239 8.53 3.31 -1.05
CA ASP A 239 9.34 3.05 -2.25
C ASP A 239 9.97 1.65 -2.24
N ALA A 240 10.24 1.06 -1.07
CA ALA A 240 10.65 -0.35 -0.98
C ALA A 240 9.54 -1.28 -1.49
N LEU A 241 8.29 -1.00 -1.13
CA LEU A 241 7.13 -1.73 -1.63
C LEU A 241 6.99 -1.57 -3.15
N CYS A 242 7.19 -0.35 -3.68
CA CYS A 242 7.17 -0.11 -5.12
C CYS A 242 8.28 -0.88 -5.85
N ALA A 243 9.50 -0.91 -5.31
CA ALA A 243 10.61 -1.65 -5.92
C ALA A 243 10.32 -3.16 -6.01
N VAL A 244 9.84 -3.75 -4.91
CA VAL A 244 9.49 -5.18 -4.87
C VAL A 244 8.27 -5.47 -5.77
N ARG A 245 7.28 -4.57 -5.83
CA ARG A 245 6.14 -4.70 -6.76
C ARG A 245 6.59 -4.71 -8.21
N SER A 246 7.52 -3.83 -8.59
CA SER A 246 8.04 -3.78 -9.95
C SER A 246 8.67 -5.12 -10.33
N LEU A 247 9.44 -5.73 -9.43
CA LEU A 247 10.04 -7.06 -9.64
C LEU A 247 9.02 -8.19 -9.78
N ILE A 248 7.86 -8.09 -9.12
CA ILE A 248 6.79 -9.09 -9.25
C ILE A 248 6.08 -8.96 -10.60
N ARG A 249 5.86 -7.71 -11.05
CA ARG A 249 5.24 -7.42 -12.35
C ARG A 249 6.14 -7.82 -13.50
N ASP A 250 7.39 -7.37 -13.45
CA ASP A 250 8.43 -7.69 -14.41
C ASP A 250 9.69 -8.14 -13.68
N SER A 251 10.10 -9.38 -13.94
CA SER A 251 11.25 -10.01 -13.30
C SER A 251 12.55 -9.71 -14.06
N SER A 252 12.66 -8.55 -14.71
CA SER A 252 13.87 -8.13 -15.41
C SER A 252 14.63 -7.09 -14.57
N ILE A 253 15.96 -7.20 -14.53
CA ILE A 253 16.83 -6.24 -13.82
C ILE A 253 17.94 -5.74 -14.74
N VAL A 254 18.38 -4.50 -14.49
CA VAL A 254 19.53 -3.88 -15.16
C VAL A 254 20.51 -3.37 -14.10
N CYS A 255 21.78 -3.27 -14.47
CA CYS A 255 22.80 -2.72 -13.59
C CYS A 255 22.53 -1.24 -13.28
N GLY A 256 22.41 -0.89 -12.00
CA GLY A 256 22.25 0.49 -11.54
C GLY A 256 23.55 1.29 -11.52
N GLY A 257 23.59 2.33 -10.67
CA GLY A 257 24.80 3.12 -10.44
C GLY A 257 25.27 3.97 -11.64
N GLY A 258 24.37 4.29 -12.58
CA GLY A 258 24.70 5.04 -13.79
C GLY A 258 25.14 4.16 -14.97
N ALA A 259 25.35 2.85 -14.76
CA ALA A 259 25.87 1.96 -15.79
C ALA A 259 24.89 1.76 -16.95
N ALA A 260 23.61 1.56 -16.66
CA ALA A 260 22.56 1.44 -17.67
C ALA A 260 22.44 2.72 -18.51
N GLU A 261 22.50 3.90 -17.88
CA GLU A 261 22.41 5.20 -18.56
C GLU A 261 23.59 5.44 -19.50
N ILE A 262 24.82 5.12 -19.07
CA ILE A 262 26.03 5.23 -19.91
C ILE A 262 25.95 4.27 -21.09
N SER A 263 25.53 3.02 -20.84
CA SER A 263 25.37 2.00 -21.88
C SER A 263 24.38 2.45 -22.96
N CYS A 264 23.23 3.00 -22.55
CA CYS A 264 22.22 3.56 -23.46
C CYS A 264 22.75 4.77 -24.24
N SER A 265 23.50 5.67 -23.59
CA SER A 265 24.09 6.83 -24.25
C SER A 265 25.04 6.42 -25.38
N LEU A 266 25.91 5.43 -25.12
CA LEU A 266 26.82 4.88 -26.13
C LEU A 266 26.08 4.20 -27.28
N ALA A 267 25.00 3.46 -26.98
CA ALA A 267 24.18 2.80 -28.00
C ALA A 267 23.49 3.82 -28.93
N VAL A 268 22.87 4.86 -28.35
CA VAL A 268 22.22 5.93 -29.10
C VAL A 268 23.23 6.71 -29.95
N ALA A 269 24.42 7.01 -29.40
CA ALA A 269 25.48 7.70 -30.14
C ALA A 269 25.95 6.88 -31.36
N LYS A 270 26.12 5.56 -31.22
CA LYS A 270 26.47 4.65 -32.32
C LYS A 270 25.41 4.67 -33.44
N GLU A 271 24.13 4.59 -33.07
CA GLU A 271 23.04 4.61 -34.04
C GLU A 271 22.87 5.98 -34.72
N ALA A 272 23.15 7.08 -34.01
CA ALA A 272 23.16 8.43 -34.60
C ALA A 272 24.23 8.58 -35.69
N VAL A 273 25.46 8.08 -35.46
CA VAL A 273 26.54 8.08 -36.46
C VAL A 273 26.14 7.26 -37.69
N LYS A 274 25.55 6.09 -37.49
CA LYS A 274 25.08 5.21 -38.57
C LYS A 274 24.00 5.85 -39.44
N LYS A 275 23.04 6.56 -38.84
CA LYS A 275 22.04 7.34 -39.58
C LYS A 275 22.67 8.51 -40.35
N LYS A 276 23.62 9.22 -39.75
CA LYS A 276 24.36 10.31 -40.41
C LYS A 276 25.17 9.84 -41.62
N LEU A 277 25.78 8.65 -41.54
CA LEU A 277 26.49 8.03 -42.65
C LEU A 277 25.54 7.59 -43.79
N ARG A 278 24.34 7.09 -43.45
CA ARG A 278 23.30 6.75 -44.45
C ARG A 278 22.68 7.97 -45.14
N ALA A 279 22.63 9.11 -44.44
CA ALA A 279 22.07 10.35 -44.96
C ALA A 279 23.06 11.15 -45.84
N ARG A 280 24.34 10.78 -45.92
CA ARG A 280 25.27 11.39 -46.87
C ARG A 280 24.97 10.86 -48.28
N PRO A 281 24.54 11.71 -49.24
CA PRO A 281 24.46 11.26 -50.63
C PRO A 281 25.86 10.84 -51.08
N ARG A 282 25.97 9.67 -51.71
CA ARG A 282 27.20 9.29 -52.43
C ARG A 282 27.42 10.39 -53.47
N ARG A 283 28.42 11.26 -53.25
CA ARG A 283 28.94 12.12 -54.31
C ARG A 283 29.56 11.18 -55.34
N LEU A 284 28.84 10.96 -56.43
CA LEU A 284 29.37 10.52 -57.71
C LEU A 284 29.92 11.75 -58.42
#